data_AF-A0A2D7WN25-F1
#
_entry.id   AF-A0A2D7WN25-F1
#
_cell.length_a   1.000
_cell.length_b   1.000
_cell.length_c   1.000
_cell.angle_alpha   90.00
_cell.angle_beta   90.00
_cell.angle_gamma   90.00
#
_symmetry.space_group_name_H-M   'P 1'
#
loop_
_entity.id
_entity.type
_entity.pdbx_description
1 polymer ?
#
loop_
_entity_poly.entity_id
_entity_poly.type
_entity_poly.pdbx_seq_one_letter_code
_entity_poly.pdbx_strand_id
1 'polypeptide(L)' 'MNIELIEQLIDTKEFSRICEDAERGNRDAARFINKFMNELNILYFHLKNQSHDQKVEFQISKLIELLLDYPSLPKSIQH' A
#
# COMPACT_ATOMS: atom_id res chain seq x y z
N MET A 1 -4.63 -10.83 9.72
CA MET A 1 -4.31 -9.50 9.15
C MET A 1 -4.13 -9.69 7.67
N ASN A 2 -4.90 -8.98 6.84
CA ASN A 2 -5.26 -9.52 5.54
C ASN A 2 -4.47 -8.86 4.40
N ILE A 3 -3.55 -9.60 3.79
CA ILE A 3 -2.87 -9.17 2.55
C ILE A 3 -3.88 -8.93 1.43
N GLU A 4 -5.03 -9.61 1.44
CA GLU A 4 -6.14 -9.39 0.51
C GLU A 4 -6.67 -7.96 0.60
N LEU A 5 -6.57 -7.28 1.76
CA LEU A 5 -6.98 -5.88 1.87
C LEU A 5 -6.06 -4.97 1.05
N ILE A 6 -4.75 -5.26 1.02
CA ILE A 6 -3.81 -4.51 0.19
C ILE A 6 -4.16 -4.72 -1.29
N GLU A 7 -4.37 -5.97 -1.71
CA GLU A 7 -4.76 -6.33 -3.07
C GLU A 7 -6.06 -5.62 -3.50
N GLN A 8 -7.09 -5.70 -2.66
CA GLN A 8 -8.37 -5.03 -2.91
C GLN A 8 -8.23 -3.51 -3.03
N LEU A 9 -7.37 -2.86 -2.23
CA LEU A 9 -7.16 -1.41 -2.31
C LEU A 9 -6.36 -1.00 -3.55
N ILE A 10 -5.33 -1.74 -3.93
CA ILE A 10 -4.52 -1.41 -5.11
C ILE A 10 -5.26 -1.66 -6.43
N ASP A 11 -6.24 -2.56 -6.44
CA ASP A 11 -7.08 -2.85 -7.60
C ASP A 11 -8.21 -1.82 -7.80
N THR A 12 -8.33 -0.83 -6.93
CA THR A 12 -9.36 0.21 -7.05
C THR A 12 -9.05 1.25 -8.14
N LYS A 13 -10.11 1.88 -8.67
CA LYS A 13 -9.98 3.04 -9.58
C LYS A 13 -9.34 4.23 -8.87
N GLU A 14 -9.60 4.35 -7.57
CA GLU A 14 -9.04 5.37 -6.70
C GLU A 14 -7.51 5.24 -6.63
N PHE A 15 -6.99 4.03 -6.40
CA PHE A 15 -5.55 3.80 -6.40
C PHE A 15 -4.94 4.08 -7.78
N SER A 16 -5.57 3.59 -8.84
CA SER A 16 -5.14 3.86 -10.22
C SER A 16 -5.04 5.37 -10.51
N ARG A 17 -6.02 6.15 -10.03
CA ARG A 17 -6.02 7.61 -10.18
C ARG A 17 -4.89 8.29 -9.40
N ILE A 18 -4.56 7.79 -8.22
CA ILE A 18 -3.42 8.31 -7.44
C ILE A 18 -2.11 8.10 -8.21
N CYS A 19 -1.94 6.93 -8.87
CA CYS A 19 -0.80 6.67 -9.74
C CYS A 19 -0.76 7.66 -10.92
N GLU A 20 -1.88 7.86 -11.63
CA GLU A 20 -1.93 8.83 -12.73
C GLU A 20 -1.60 10.26 -12.27
N ASP A 21 -2.11 10.68 -11.11
CA ASP A 21 -1.84 12.00 -10.55
C ASP A 21 -0.35 12.16 -10.20
N ALA A 22 0.27 11.11 -9.65
CA ALA A 22 1.71 11.08 -9.39
C ALA A 22 2.52 11.26 -10.68
N GLU A 23 2.17 10.54 -11.75
CA GLU A 23 2.82 10.63 -13.06
C GLU A 23 2.64 12.02 -13.71
N ARG A 24 1.52 12.68 -13.47
CA ARG A 24 1.25 14.06 -13.91
C ARG A 24 1.96 15.13 -13.07
N GLY A 25 2.73 14.73 -12.04
CA GLY A 25 3.52 15.63 -11.21
C GLY A 25 2.83 16.13 -9.94
N ASN A 26 1.70 15.53 -9.54
CA ASN A 26 1.14 15.78 -8.21
C ASN A 26 2.11 15.28 -7.14
N ARG A 27 2.69 16.22 -6.37
CA ARG A 27 3.74 15.92 -5.39
C ARG A 27 3.24 15.06 -4.23
N ASP A 28 1.99 15.24 -3.79
CA ASP A 28 1.44 14.50 -2.67
C ASP A 28 1.15 13.05 -3.08
N ALA A 29 0.56 12.86 -4.26
CA ALA A 29 0.36 11.54 -4.86
C ALA A 29 1.71 10.83 -5.09
N ALA A 30 2.69 11.51 -5.67
CA ALA A 30 4.03 10.95 -5.90
C ALA A 30 4.74 10.58 -4.59
N ARG A 31 4.63 11.43 -3.55
CA ARG A 31 5.18 11.12 -2.22
C ARG A 31 4.53 9.88 -1.62
N PHE A 32 3.20 9.75 -1.75
CA PHE A 32 2.47 8.58 -1.28
C PHE A 32 2.89 7.32 -2.03
N ILE A 33 2.88 7.32 -3.36
CA ILE A 33 3.27 6.16 -4.17
C ILE A 33 4.72 5.73 -3.87
N ASN A 34 5.65 6.68 -3.76
CA ASN A 34 7.03 6.36 -3.41
C ASN A 34 7.16 5.70 -2.03
N LYS A 35 6.44 6.20 -1.02
CA LYS A 35 6.40 5.57 0.29
C LYS A 35 5.81 4.17 0.21
N PHE A 36 4.67 4.02 -0.48
CA PHE A 36 4.00 2.73 -0.65
C PHE A 36 4.92 1.69 -1.31
N MET A 37 5.57 2.05 -2.41
CA MET A 37 6.50 1.17 -3.11
C MET A 37 7.72 0.80 -2.26
N ASN A 38 8.24 1.73 -1.46
CA ASN A 38 9.33 1.43 -0.53
C ASN A 38 8.92 0.39 0.51
N GLU A 39 7.76 0.57 1.14
CA GLU A 39 7.23 -0.38 2.12
C GLU A 39 6.88 -1.75 1.49
N LEU A 40 6.40 -1.77 0.24
CA LEU A 40 6.12 -3.00 -0.49
C LEU A 40 7.42 -3.76 -0.80
N ASN A 41 8.48 -3.06 -1.18
CA ASN A 41 9.80 -3.66 -1.40
C ASN A 41 10.39 -4.27 -0.11
N ILE A 42 10.16 -3.64 1.04
CA ILE A 42 10.56 -4.19 2.36
C ILE A 42 9.78 -5.47 2.66
N LEU A 43 8.47 -5.50 2.40
CA LEU A 43 7.66 -6.70 2.55
C LEU A 43 8.19 -7.83 1.66
N TYR A 44 8.43 -7.52 0.38
CA TYR A 44 9.01 -8.47 -0.56
C TYR A 44 10.35 -9.03 -0.08
N PHE A 45 11.23 -8.18 0.46
CA PHE A 45 12.48 -8.61 1.07
C PHE A 45 12.26 -9.60 2.23
N HIS A 46 11.33 -9.31 3.14
CA HIS A 46 11.04 -10.21 4.26
C HIS A 46 10.50 -11.56 3.81
N LEU A 47 9.59 -11.56 2.83
CA LEU A 47 9.02 -12.78 2.24
C LEU A 47 10.10 -13.63 1.55
N LYS A 48 10.99 -12.99 0.76
CA LYS A 48 12.08 -13.69 0.06
C LYS A 48 13.12 -14.29 1.01
N ASN A 49 13.38 -13.64 2.14
CA ASN A 49 14.36 -14.11 3.12
C ASN A 49 13.75 -14.98 4.23
N GLN A 50 12.48 -15.37 4.12
CA GLN A 50 11.78 -16.17 5.15
C GLN A 50 11.97 -15.56 6.55
N SER A 51 11.87 -14.24 6.64
CA SER A 51 11.93 -13.53 7.92
C SER A 51 10.83 -14.02 8.86
N HIS A 52 11.04 -13.88 10.17
CA HIS A 52 10.03 -14.22 11.18
C HIS A 52 8.67 -13.59 10.88
N ASP A 53 7.60 -14.33 11.13
CA ASP A 53 6.20 -13.94 10.85
C ASP A 53 5.86 -12.56 11.41
N GLN A 54 6.33 -12.23 12.61
CA GLN A 54 6.12 -10.92 13.24
C GLN A 54 6.63 -9.74 12.39
N LYS A 55 7.74 -9.90 11.65
CA LYS A 55 8.27 -8.84 10.76
C LYS A 55 7.40 -8.69 9.51
N VAL A 56 6.94 -9.80 8.96
CA VAL A 56 6.02 -9.82 7.82
C VAL A 56 4.70 -9.17 8.19
N GLU A 57 4.13 -9.56 9.33
CA GLU A 57 2.91 -8.99 9.89
C GLU A 57 3.06 -7.48 10.12
N PHE A 58 4.11 -7.05 10.81
CA PHE A 58 4.36 -5.63 11.04
C PHE A 58 4.41 -4.82 9.74
N GLN A 59 5.08 -5.36 8.72
CA GLN A 59 5.20 -4.69 7.43
C GLN A 59 3.87 -4.64 6.67
N ILE A 60 3.04 -5.69 6.76
CA ILE A 60 1.68 -5.70 6.22
C ILE A 60 0.80 -4.64 6.92
N SER A 61 0.87 -4.53 8.25
CA SER A 61 0.13 -3.49 8.99
C SER A 61 0.48 -2.10 8.49
N LYS A 62 1.78 -1.82 8.36
CA LYS A 62 2.28 -0.51 7.94
C LYS A 62 1.82 -0.13 6.53
N LEU A 63 1.76 -1.10 5.61
CA LEU A 63 1.21 -0.91 4.27
C LEU A 63 -0.29 -0.60 4.31
N ILE A 64 -1.06 -1.32 5.13
CA ILE A 64 -2.50 -1.08 5.31
C ILE A 64 -2.74 0.31 5.89
N GLU A 65 -2.01 0.69 6.95
CA GLU A 65 -2.11 2.03 7.57
C GLU A 65 -1.84 3.12 6.54
N LEU A 66 -0.76 2.99 5.76
CA LEU A 66 -0.42 3.95 4.73
C LEU A 66 -1.54 4.10 3.68
N LEU A 67 -2.13 2.99 3.24
CA LEU A 67 -3.23 3.00 2.28
C LEU A 67 -4.49 3.65 2.86
N LEU A 68 -4.88 3.30 4.08
CA LEU A 68 -6.09 3.83 4.74
C LEU A 68 -5.97 5.32 5.13
N ASP A 69 -4.73 5.80 5.34
CA ASP A 69 -4.44 7.20 5.63
C ASP A 69 -4.59 8.10 4.39
N TYR A 70 -4.55 7.54 3.17
CA TYR A 70 -4.71 8.36 1.97
C TYR A 70 -6.18 8.77 1.75
N PRO A 71 -6.49 10.08 1.66
CA PRO A 71 -7.87 10.56 1.78
C PRO A 71 -8.89 10.00 0.78
N SER A 72 -8.45 9.66 -0.44
CA SER A 72 -9.34 9.19 -1.52
C SER A 72 -9.49 7.68 -1.59
N LEU A 73 -8.74 6.90 -0.79
CA LEU A 73 -8.89 5.45 -0.79
C LEU A 73 -10.09 5.03 0.07
N PRO A 74 -10.84 3.99 -0.33
CA PRO A 74 -11.99 3.52 0.43
C PRO A 74 -11.54 2.97 1.78
N LYS A 75 -12.15 3.48 2.85
CA LYS A 75 -11.83 3.08 4.24
C LYS A 75 -12.53 1.80 4.69
N SER A 76 -13.48 1.33 3.89
CA SER A 76 -14.16 0.06 4.04
C SER A 76 -14.32 -0.55 2.66
N ILE A 77 -13.92 -1.82 2.53
CA ILE A 77 -14.18 -2.59 1.33
C ILE A 77 -15.45 -3.37 1.63
N GLN A 78 -16.54 -3.01 0.95
CA GLN A 78 -17.79 -3.76 1.05
C GLN A 78 -17.59 -5.11 0.35
N HIS A 79 -17.69 -6.18 1.14
CA HIS A 79 -17.81 -7.56 0.66
C HIS A 79 -19.07 -7.73 -0.21
#